data_AF-A0A8E7B238-F1
#
_entry.id   AF-A0A8E7B238-F1
#
_cell.length_a   1.000
_cell.length_b   1.000
_cell.length_c   1.000
_cell.angle_alpha   90.00
_cell.angle_beta   90.00
_cell.angle_gamma   90.00
#
_symmetry.space_group_name_H-M   'P 1'
#
loop_
_entity.id
_entity.type
_entity.pdbx_description
1 polymer ?
#
loop_
_entity_poly.entity_id
_entity_poly.type
_entity_poly.pdbx_seq_one_letter_code
_entity_poly.pdbx_strand_id
1 'polypeptide(L)'
;MAIDVSGKKFITTIHAYQKMMERSILKEDVVICIKDGTIIRTYDDSKPFPAYLVSHVCKNRTIHVTYAINEAEETIVIITAYEPDPLLWDETYTYKVKK
;
A
#
# COMPACT_ATOMS: atom_id res chain seq x y z
N MET A 1 11.28 5.77 -8.64
CA MET A 1 12.12 5.71 -7.42
C MET A 1 11.52 4.66 -6.52
N ALA A 2 12.28 3.64 -6.12
CA ALA A 2 11.90 2.77 -5.02
C ALA A 2 12.19 3.51 -3.70
N ILE A 3 11.30 3.41 -2.72
CA ILE A 3 11.54 3.98 -1.40
C ILE A 3 12.19 2.90 -0.54
N ASP A 4 13.30 3.24 0.12
CA ASP A 4 13.98 2.29 0.99
C ASP A 4 13.19 2.05 2.28
N VAL A 5 12.62 0.86 2.36
CA VAL A 5 11.88 0.36 3.53
C VAL A 5 12.69 -0.65 4.34
N SER A 6 13.98 -0.82 4.04
CA SER A 6 14.87 -1.76 4.73
C SER A 6 15.06 -1.38 6.20
N GLY A 7 15.03 -2.37 7.09
CA GLY A 7 15.21 -2.15 8.54
C GLY A 7 14.00 -1.52 9.25
N LYS A 8 13.02 -0.97 8.52
CA LYS A 8 11.86 -0.30 9.12
C LYS A 8 10.83 -1.28 9.69
N LYS A 9 10.21 -0.91 10.80
CA LYS A 9 9.14 -1.68 11.46
C LYS A 9 7.79 -1.39 10.82
N PHE A 10 7.05 -2.44 10.43
CA PHE A 10 5.70 -2.32 9.90
C PHE A 10 4.67 -2.23 11.03
N ILE A 11 3.90 -1.14 11.06
CA ILE A 11 2.79 -0.91 11.98
C ILE A 11 1.49 -0.96 11.18
N THR A 12 0.61 -1.90 11.53
CA THR A 12 -0.71 -2.01 10.93
C THR A 12 -1.71 -1.21 11.74
N THR A 13 -2.37 -0.23 11.12
CA THR A 13 -3.46 0.51 11.77
C THR A 13 -4.68 -0.41 11.97
N ILE A 14 -5.57 -0.05 12.91
CA ILE A 14 -6.84 -0.79 13.11
C ILE A 14 -7.65 -0.83 11.81
N HIS A 15 -7.71 0.27 11.08
CA HIS A 15 -8.40 0.34 9.79
C HIS A 15 -7.81 -0.64 8.77
N ALA A 16 -6.48 -0.65 8.61
CA ALA A 16 -5.81 -1.60 7.71
C ALA A 16 -6.07 -3.05 8.13
N TYR A 17 -5.96 -3.35 9.42
CA TYR A 17 -6.17 -4.70 9.93
C TYR A 17 -7.58 -5.22 9.62
N GLN A 18 -8.61 -4.41 9.84
CA GLN A 18 -10.00 -4.75 9.49
C GLN A 18 -10.15 -5.01 7.99
N LYS A 19 -9.58 -4.13 7.14
CA LYS A 19 -9.63 -4.27 5.68
C LYS A 19 -8.89 -5.49 5.15
N MET A 20 -7.77 -5.85 5.76
CA MET A 20 -7.03 -7.06 5.45
C MET A 20 -7.84 -8.31 5.78
N MET A 21 -8.47 -8.35 6.96
CA MET A 21 -9.33 -9.47 7.37
C MET A 21 -10.54 -9.65 6.45
N GLU A 22 -11.27 -8.56 6.15
CA GLU A 22 -12.45 -8.58 5.26
C GLU A 22 -12.13 -9.16 3.87
N ARG A 23 -10.90 -9.00 3.40
CA ARG A 23 -10.48 -9.33 2.02
C ARG A 23 -9.53 -10.51 1.94
N SER A 24 -9.27 -11.19 3.06
CA SER A 24 -8.28 -12.26 3.15
C SER A 24 -6.94 -11.86 2.52
N ILE A 25 -6.44 -10.67 2.87
CA ILE A 25 -5.12 -10.17 2.50
C ILE A 25 -4.18 -10.43 3.67
N LEU A 26 -3.12 -11.20 3.43
CA LEU A 26 -2.19 -11.56 4.50
C LEU A 26 -1.17 -10.44 4.73
N LYS A 27 -0.57 -10.42 5.92
CA LYS A 27 0.47 -9.45 6.27
C LYS A 27 1.68 -9.59 5.35
N GLU A 28 2.03 -10.81 4.97
CA GLU A 28 3.14 -11.10 4.06
C GLU A 28 2.87 -10.52 2.67
N ASP A 29 1.63 -10.61 2.17
CA ASP A 29 1.25 -10.02 0.88
C ASP A 29 1.42 -8.49 0.92
N VAL A 30 1.00 -7.84 2.00
CA VAL A 30 1.19 -6.38 2.20
C VAL A 30 2.66 -5.98 2.22
N VAL A 31 3.50 -6.73 2.94
CA VAL A 31 4.94 -6.45 3.04
C VAL A 31 5.63 -6.64 1.69
N ILE A 32 5.31 -7.70 0.96
CA ILE A 32 5.84 -7.95 -0.39
C ILE A 32 5.39 -6.84 -1.34
N CYS A 33 4.12 -6.45 -1.32
CA CYS A 33 3.61 -5.36 -2.15
C CYS A 33 4.34 -4.04 -1.89
N ILE A 34 4.65 -3.70 -0.64
CA ILE A 34 5.41 -2.48 -0.33
C ILE A 34 6.86 -2.57 -0.81
N LYS A 35 7.50 -3.74 -0.75
CA LYS A 35 8.91 -3.92 -1.15
C LYS A 35 9.12 -4.00 -2.66
N ASP A 36 8.26 -4.76 -3.33
CA ASP A 36 8.45 -5.18 -4.72
C ASP A 36 7.44 -4.51 -5.67
N GLY A 37 6.51 -3.73 -5.12
CA GLY A 37 5.47 -3.06 -5.87
C GLY A 37 5.90 -1.76 -6.54
N THR A 38 5.06 -1.31 -7.46
CA THR A 38 5.22 -0.03 -8.15
C THR A 38 4.46 1.04 -7.39
N ILE A 39 5.13 2.11 -6.99
CA ILE A 39 4.46 3.29 -6.42
C ILE A 39 3.67 3.96 -7.55
N ILE A 40 2.36 4.00 -7.39
CA ILE A 40 1.43 4.55 -8.37
C ILE A 40 0.91 5.92 -7.96
N ARG A 41 0.93 6.28 -6.67
CA ARG A 41 0.65 7.65 -6.20
C ARG A 41 1.56 8.02 -5.03
N THR A 42 1.96 9.28 -5.00
CA THR A 42 2.66 9.93 -3.89
C THR A 42 1.75 11.00 -3.28
N TYR A 43 1.77 11.12 -1.97
CA TYR A 43 1.01 12.10 -1.20
C TYR A 43 1.99 12.78 -0.24
N ASP A 44 2.90 13.60 -0.79
CA ASP A 44 3.98 14.20 0.01
C ASP A 44 3.45 15.16 1.08
N ASP A 45 2.30 15.79 0.83
CA ASP A 45 1.64 16.72 1.75
C ASP A 45 0.72 16.04 2.77
N SER A 46 0.59 14.71 2.76
CA SER A 46 -0.28 14.04 3.72
C SER A 46 0.20 14.22 5.16
N LYS A 47 -0.75 14.30 6.08
CA LYS A 47 -0.48 14.42 7.52
C LYS A 47 -0.83 13.10 8.23
N PRO A 48 -0.04 12.67 9.22
CA PRO A 48 1.15 13.33 9.77
C PRO A 48 2.45 13.14 8.97
N PHE A 49 2.49 12.15 8.07
CA PHE A 49 3.68 11.79 7.30
C PHE A 49 3.36 11.65 5.80
N PRO A 50 4.35 11.78 4.90
CA PRO A 50 4.19 11.43 3.49
C PRO A 50 3.65 10.01 3.31
N ALA A 51 2.69 9.86 2.40
CA ALA A 51 2.06 8.59 2.11
C ALA A 51 2.19 8.20 0.65
N TYR A 52 2.07 6.91 0.40
CA TYR A 52 2.28 6.29 -0.90
C TYR A 52 1.20 5.24 -1.13
N LEU A 53 0.74 5.16 -2.38
CA LEU A 53 -0.06 4.05 -2.86
C LEU A 53 0.81 3.19 -3.78
N VAL A 54 0.95 1.93 -3.43
CA VAL A 54 1.72 0.94 -4.19
C VAL A 54 0.79 -0.15 -4.73
N SER A 55 1.12 -0.65 -5.93
CA SER A 55 0.42 -1.75 -6.59
C SER A 55 1.39 -2.90 -6.87
N HIS A 56 0.97 -4.13 -6.57
CA HIS A 56 1.76 -5.34 -6.82
C HIS A 56 0.86 -6.57 -6.97
N VAL A 57 1.34 -7.59 -7.69
CA VAL A 57 0.66 -8.88 -7.84
C VAL A 57 1.17 -9.86 -6.77
N CYS A 58 0.32 -10.18 -5.79
CA CYS A 58 0.59 -11.19 -4.78
C CYS A 58 -0.27 -12.43 -5.03
N LYS A 59 0.36 -13.59 -5.29
CA LYS A 59 -0.34 -14.88 -5.50
C LYS A 59 -1.49 -14.78 -6.53
N ASN A 60 -1.21 -14.18 -7.69
CA ASN A 60 -2.15 -13.93 -8.79
C ASN A 60 -3.28 -12.93 -8.50
N ARG A 61 -3.21 -12.18 -7.39
CA ARG A 61 -4.14 -11.09 -7.08
C ARG A 61 -3.37 -9.77 -7.07
N THR A 62 -3.86 -8.77 -7.80
CA THR A 62 -3.32 -7.42 -7.66
C THR A 62 -3.83 -6.81 -6.37
N ILE A 63 -2.92 -6.34 -5.52
CA ILE A 63 -3.27 -5.63 -4.30
C ILE A 63 -2.68 -4.22 -4.31
N HIS A 64 -3.48 -3.30 -3.82
CA HIS A 64 -3.13 -1.93 -3.53
C HIS A 64 -2.92 -1.76 -2.04
N VAL A 65 -1.81 -1.13 -1.68
CA VAL A 65 -1.51 -0.78 -0.29
C VAL A 65 -1.24 0.72 -0.20
N THR A 66 -1.96 1.38 0.70
CA THR A 66 -1.59 2.74 1.11
C THR A 66 -0.78 2.65 2.39
N TYR A 67 0.41 3.24 2.40
CA TYR A 67 1.27 3.30 3.57
C TYR A 67 1.89 4.68 3.72
N ALA A 68 2.29 5.02 4.95
CA ALA A 68 3.04 6.22 5.26
C ALA A 68 4.38 5.87 5.90
N ILE A 69 5.34 6.79 5.80
CA ILE A 69 6.70 6.56 6.32
C ILE A 69 6.97 7.56 7.43
N ASN A 70 7.13 7.05 8.66
CA ASN A 70 7.62 7.83 9.78
C ASN A 70 9.12 7.58 9.92
N GLU A 71 9.93 8.43 9.31
CA GLU A 71 11.39 8.32 9.36
C GLU A 71 11.95 8.48 10.78
N ALA A 72 11.31 9.29 11.63
CA ALA A 72 11.80 9.55 12.99
C ALA A 72 11.77 8.31 13.89
N GLU A 73 10.83 7.39 13.63
CA GLU A 73 10.69 6.13 14.39
C GLU A 73 11.06 4.90 13.57
N GLU A 74 11.62 5.08 12.37
CA GLU A 74 11.94 4.00 11.43
C GLU A 74 10.73 3.06 11.19
N THR A 75 9.53 3.63 11.00
CA THR A 75 8.30 2.84 10.85
C THR A 75 7.59 3.06 9.52
N ILE A 76 7.02 1.97 9.00
CA ILE A 76 6.08 1.96 7.88
C ILE A 76 4.68 1.76 8.45
N VAL A 77 3.83 2.78 8.32
CA VAL A 77 2.45 2.74 8.82
C VAL A 77 1.53 2.32 7.70
N ILE A 78 0.95 1.12 7.80
CA ILE A 78 0.00 0.58 6.82
C ILE A 78 -1.37 1.20 7.11
N ILE A 79 -1.86 2.00 6.18
CA ILE A 79 -3.13 2.73 6.29
C ILE A 79 -4.28 1.86 5.78
N THR A 80 -4.15 1.24 4.60
CA THR A 80 -5.18 0.34 4.06
C THR A 80 -4.59 -0.64 3.05
N ALA A 81 -5.29 -1.75 2.82
CA ALA A 81 -4.97 -2.74 1.78
C ALA A 81 -6.27 -3.24 1.11
N TYR A 82 -6.27 -3.34 -0.22
CA TYR A 82 -7.44 -3.73 -1.00
C TYR A 82 -7.07 -4.26 -2.38
N GLU A 83 -7.95 -5.06 -3.01
CA GLU A 83 -7.85 -5.35 -4.45
C GLU A 83 -8.49 -4.19 -5.22
N PRO A 84 -7.83 -3.64 -6.26
CA PRO A 84 -8.35 -2.54 -7.04
C PRO A 84 -9.58 -2.93 -7.85
N ASP A 85 -10.60 -2.07 -7.85
CA ASP A 85 -11.83 -2.25 -8.64
C ASP A 85 -11.54 -2.00 -10.14
N PRO A 86 -11.78 -2.98 -11.04
CA PRO A 86 -11.58 -2.81 -12.48
C PRO A 86 -12.48 -1.74 -13.12
N LEU A 87 -13.51 -1.25 -12.44
CA LEU A 87 -14.33 -0.12 -12.90
C LEU A 87 -13.71 1.23 -12.55
N LEU A 88 -12.76 1.27 -11.62
CA LEU A 88 -12.11 2.50 -11.13
C LEU A 88 -10.66 2.62 -11.61
N TRP A 89 -10.04 1.51 -12.00
CA TRP A 89 -8.65 1.41 -12.40
C TRP A 89 -8.52 0.85 -13.82
N ASP A 90 -7.41 1.15 -14.49
CA ASP A 90 -7.08 0.59 -15.79
C ASP A 90 -6.69 -0.90 -15.68
N GLU A 91 -6.47 -1.56 -16.82
CA GLU A 91 -6.14 -2.99 -16.87
C GLU A 91 -4.84 -3.34 -16.15
N THR A 92 -3.92 -2.37 -16.01
CA THR A 92 -2.68 -2.55 -15.24
C THR A 92 -2.84 -2.28 -13.75
N TYR A 93 -4.00 -1.77 -13.34
CA TYR A 93 -4.27 -1.29 -11.99
C TYR A 93 -3.26 -0.25 -11.47
N THR A 94 -2.83 0.67 -12.33
CA THR A 94 -1.86 1.73 -11.96
C THR A 94 -2.40 3.16 -12.19
N TYR A 95 -3.44 3.30 -13.02
CA TYR A 95 -4.10 4.55 -13.34
C TYR A 95 -5.60 4.48 -13.04
N LYS A 96 -6.15 5.53 -12.41
CA LYS A 96 -7.61 5.63 -12.20
C LYS A 96 -8.30 6.03 -13.51
N VAL A 97 -9.33 5.29 -13.92
CA VAL A 97 -10.10 5.56 -15.15
C VAL A 97 -11.24 6.56 -14.96
N LYS A 98 -11.68 6.79 -13.71
CA LYS A 98 -12.70 7.78 -13.36
C LYS A 98 -12.12 8.92 -12.50
N LYS A 99 -12.48 10.15 -12.87
CA LYS A 99 -12.40 11.34 -12.00
C LYS A 99 -13.73 11.56 -11.30
#